data_AF-X0Y8S2-F1
#
_entry.id   AF-X0Y8S2-F1
#
_cell.length_a   1.000
_cell.length_b   1.000
_cell.length_c   1.000
_cell.angle_alpha   90.00
_cell.angle_beta   90.00
_cell.angle_gamma   90.00
#
_symmetry.space_group_name_H-M   'P 1'
#
loop_
_entity.id
_entity.type
_entity.pdbx_description
1 polymer ?
#
loop_
_entity_poly.entity_id
_entity_poly.type
_entity_poly.pdbx_seq_one_letter_code
_entity_poly.pdbx_strand_id
1 'polypeptide(L)'
;MIAFLIICYSVFYWLFFVKLKLFAKNAPNISIFVGIGVVLIGAIVFMWLTFAPTTPDARVFQYVIQIVPNVKGTVIDVPVEPVVQVKKGEVLYRIDPIPYQASVDQIEASIRQVEAQKRRAEIEVEREKALVSQSAAAQRDLDRWTAQLDEATAGIDSLNAQLDSAKWQLDETEVRAPHDGYVVNLQLRPGTYVSNIPAAAAMTFVSEEDRQLLASF
;
A
#
# COMPACT_ATOMS: atom_id res chain seq x y z
N MET A 1 -44.28 2.30 -2.35
CA MET A 1 -44.59 2.55 -0.92
C MET A 1 -45.81 3.45 -0.70
N ILE A 2 -45.92 4.62 -1.38
CA ILE A 2 -47.08 5.52 -1.27
C ILE A 2 -48.41 4.84 -1.65
N ALA A 3 -48.41 4.02 -2.71
CA ALA A 3 -49.58 3.24 -3.12
C ALA A 3 -50.08 2.28 -2.02
N PHE A 4 -49.17 1.70 -1.22
CA PHE A 4 -49.53 0.82 -0.11
C PHE A 4 -50.22 1.59 1.04
N LEU A 5 -49.75 2.80 1.34
CA LEU A 5 -50.38 3.68 2.34
C LEU A 5 -51.80 4.10 1.93
N ILE A 6 -52.03 4.41 0.64
CA ILE A 6 -53.35 4.77 0.12
C ILE A 6 -54.32 3.58 0.21
N ILE A 7 -53.85 2.37 -0.11
CA ILE A 7 -54.66 1.15 0.00
C ILE A 7 -55.04 0.87 1.46
N CYS A 8 -54.08 0.95 2.39
CA CYS A 8 -54.35 0.79 3.82
C CYS A 8 -55.36 1.83 4.33
N TYR A 9 -55.21 3.10 3.96
CA TYR A 9 -56.15 4.17 4.34
C TYR A 9 -57.57 3.91 3.80
N SER A 10 -57.67 3.43 2.55
CA SER A 10 -58.95 3.08 1.92
C SER A 10 -59.64 1.90 2.63
N VAL A 11 -58.86 0.91 3.08
CA VAL A 11 -59.34 -0.22 3.88
C VAL A 11 -59.81 0.24 5.27
N PHE A 12 -59.07 1.14 5.92
CA PHE A 12 -59.48 1.74 7.20
C PHE A 12 -60.79 2.52 7.09
N TYR A 13 -60.96 3.32 6.03
CA TYR A 13 -62.22 4.01 5.76
C TYR A 13 -63.40 3.03 5.61
N TRP A 14 -63.22 2.00 4.78
CA TRP A 14 -64.25 0.96 4.57
C TRP A 14 -64.61 0.25 5.88
N LEU A 15 -63.61 -0.08 6.70
CA LEU A 15 -63.81 -0.83 7.95
C LEU A 15 -64.54 0.02 9.01
N PHE A 16 -64.18 1.30 9.17
CA PHE A 16 -64.81 2.20 10.16
C PHE A 16 -66.25 2.63 9.79
N PHE A 17 -66.50 2.95 8.51
CA PHE A 17 -67.80 3.50 8.09
C PHE A 17 -68.78 2.45 7.52
N VAL A 18 -68.31 1.31 7.01
CA VAL A 18 -69.17 0.27 6.39
C VAL A 18 -69.34 -0.94 7.28
N LYS A 19 -68.24 -1.51 7.80
CA LYS A 19 -68.28 -2.78 8.55
C LYS A 19 -68.59 -2.61 10.04
N LEU A 20 -67.91 -1.66 10.71
CA LEU A 20 -68.03 -1.48 12.16
C LEU A 20 -69.09 -0.46 12.61
N LYS A 21 -69.63 0.36 11.69
CA LYS A 21 -70.65 1.41 11.98
C LYS A 21 -70.34 2.26 13.23
N LEU A 22 -69.06 2.51 13.52
CA LEU A 22 -68.61 3.23 14.72
C LEU A 22 -68.98 4.72 14.70
N PHE A 23 -69.15 5.29 13.50
CA PHE A 23 -69.54 6.69 13.30
C PHE A 23 -70.68 6.79 12.29
N ALA A 24 -71.62 7.71 12.54
CA ALA A 24 -72.65 8.04 11.57
C ALA A 24 -72.01 8.62 10.29
N LYS A 25 -72.45 8.14 9.12
CA LYS A 25 -72.06 8.67 7.80
C LYS A 25 -72.67 10.05 7.57
N ASN A 26 -72.13 11.03 8.30
CA ASN A 26 -72.49 12.43 8.17
C ASN A 26 -71.35 13.15 7.46
N ALA A 27 -71.67 14.12 6.57
CA ALA A 27 -70.69 14.95 5.87
C ALA A 27 -69.57 15.51 6.78
N PRO A 28 -69.84 16.02 8.00
CA PRO A 28 -68.77 16.50 8.90
C PRO A 28 -67.84 15.41 9.45
N ASN A 29 -68.32 14.19 9.67
CA ASN A 29 -67.47 13.11 10.21
C ASN A 29 -66.50 12.57 9.15
N ILE A 30 -66.96 12.53 7.90
CA ILE A 30 -66.14 12.10 6.76
C ILE A 30 -65.03 13.14 6.51
N SER A 31 -65.32 14.44 6.56
CA SER A 31 -64.31 15.48 6.35
C SER A 31 -63.23 15.50 7.45
N ILE A 32 -63.59 15.28 8.71
CA ILE A 32 -62.63 15.17 9.82
C ILE A 32 -61.70 13.96 9.63
N PHE A 33 -62.24 12.80 9.25
CA PHE A 33 -61.45 11.59 9.00
C PHE A 33 -60.47 11.75 7.83
N VAL A 34 -60.90 12.43 6.76
CA VAL A 34 -60.03 12.78 5.62
C VAL A 34 -58.94 13.76 6.04
N GLY A 35 -59.27 14.80 6.80
CA GLY A 35 -58.30 15.76 7.30
C GLY A 35 -57.21 15.13 8.16
N ILE A 36 -57.58 14.28 9.12
CA ILE A 36 -56.63 13.55 9.98
C ILE A 36 -55.76 12.60 9.14
N GLY A 37 -56.35 11.93 8.15
CA GLY A 37 -55.62 11.02 7.25
C GLY A 37 -54.51 11.72 6.46
N VAL A 38 -54.79 12.90 5.90
CA VAL A 38 -53.80 13.68 5.13
C VAL A 38 -52.66 14.16 6.03
N VAL A 39 -52.96 14.64 7.25
CA VAL A 39 -51.94 15.07 8.22
C VAL A 39 -51.08 13.89 8.68
N LEU A 40 -51.68 12.72 8.92
CA LEU A 40 -50.97 11.53 9.37
C LEU A 40 -50.06 10.97 8.27
N ILE A 41 -50.54 10.90 7.02
CA ILE A 41 -49.71 10.50 5.88
C ILE A 41 -48.57 11.49 5.67
N GLY A 42 -48.85 12.80 5.73
CA GLY A 42 -47.84 13.86 5.65
C GLY A 42 -46.79 13.74 6.76
N ALA A 43 -47.19 13.46 8.00
CA ALA A 43 -46.29 13.26 9.13
C ALA A 43 -45.41 12.01 8.95
N ILE A 44 -45.97 10.90 8.46
CA ILE A 44 -45.20 9.68 8.15
C ILE A 44 -44.18 9.94 7.04
N VAL A 45 -44.59 10.62 5.96
CA VAL A 45 -43.68 10.93 4.85
C VAL A 45 -42.59 11.89 5.30
N PHE A 46 -42.93 12.93 6.07
CA PHE A 46 -41.97 13.87 6.64
C PHE A 46 -40.99 13.19 7.61
N MET A 47 -41.49 12.33 8.50
CA MET A 47 -40.68 11.53 9.40
C MET A 47 -39.73 10.62 8.61
N TRP A 48 -40.20 9.98 7.55
CA TRP A 48 -39.38 9.09 6.74
C TRP A 48 -38.28 9.85 5.98
N LEU A 49 -38.61 10.99 5.36
CA LEU A 49 -37.64 11.85 4.69
C LEU A 49 -36.58 12.42 5.66
N THR A 50 -36.93 12.60 6.93
CA THR A 50 -36.01 13.17 7.93
C THR A 50 -35.11 12.10 8.56
N PHE A 51 -35.62 10.90 8.83
CA PHE A 51 -34.88 9.85 9.56
C PHE A 51 -34.26 8.77 8.67
N ALA A 52 -34.69 8.64 7.42
CA ALA A 52 -34.12 7.68 6.47
C ALA A 52 -34.00 8.30 5.07
N PRO A 53 -33.09 9.27 4.88
CA PRO A 53 -32.83 9.83 3.57
C PRO A 53 -32.25 8.74 2.65
N THR A 54 -32.87 8.53 1.50
CA THR A 54 -32.39 7.58 0.49
C THR A 54 -31.72 8.35 -0.62
N THR A 55 -30.46 8.07 -0.90
CA THR A 55 -29.78 8.61 -2.08
C THR A 55 -29.52 7.52 -3.12
N PRO A 56 -29.80 7.78 -4.41
CA PRO A 56 -29.34 6.91 -5.49
C PRO A 56 -27.83 7.04 -5.73
N ASP A 57 -27.19 8.13 -5.26
CA ASP A 57 -25.79 8.45 -5.51
C ASP A 57 -24.93 8.29 -4.25
N ALA A 58 -24.32 7.11 -4.14
CA ALA A 58 -23.25 6.82 -3.19
C ALA A 58 -21.95 6.54 -3.95
N ARG A 59 -20.86 7.20 -3.55
CA ARG A 59 -19.53 7.02 -4.12
C ARG A 59 -18.56 6.53 -3.05
N VAL A 60 -17.68 5.61 -3.44
CA VAL A 60 -16.59 5.13 -2.59
C VAL A 60 -15.31 5.81 -3.04
N PHE A 61 -14.64 6.51 -2.13
CA PHE A 61 -13.31 7.06 -2.33
C PHE A 61 -12.30 6.17 -1.62
N GLN A 62 -11.28 5.74 -2.36
CA GLN A 62 -10.15 4.96 -1.86
C GLN A 62 -8.87 5.53 -2.45
N TYR A 63 -7.75 5.37 -1.73
CA TYR A 63 -6.45 5.76 -2.26
C TYR A 63 -5.97 4.74 -3.27
N VAL A 64 -5.61 5.24 -4.45
CA VAL A 64 -5.04 4.46 -5.55
C VAL A 64 -3.56 4.76 -5.64
N ILE A 65 -2.73 3.75 -5.43
CA ILE A 65 -1.28 3.83 -5.46
C ILE A 65 -0.81 3.13 -6.73
N GLN A 66 -0.04 3.85 -7.55
CA GLN A 66 0.62 3.25 -8.71
C GLN A 66 1.93 2.63 -8.25
N ILE A 67 2.04 1.31 -8.38
CA ILE A 67 3.23 0.58 -7.95
C ILE A 67 4.27 0.66 -9.08
N VAL A 68 5.36 1.36 -8.80
CA VAL A 68 6.51 1.53 -9.68
C VAL A 68 7.70 0.85 -9.00
N PRO A 69 8.43 -0.04 -9.69
CA PRO A 69 9.57 -0.69 -9.08
C PRO A 69 10.74 0.30 -8.93
N ASN A 70 11.53 0.12 -7.87
CA ASN A 70 12.75 0.90 -7.66
C ASN A 70 13.89 0.47 -8.60
N VAL A 71 13.88 -0.79 -9.02
CA VAL A 71 14.84 -1.40 -9.94
C VAL A 71 14.18 -1.81 -11.26
N LYS A 72 14.99 -1.91 -12.33
CA LYS A 72 14.51 -2.27 -13.67
C LYS A 72 14.89 -3.70 -13.98
N GLY A 73 14.05 -4.41 -14.71
CA GLY A 73 14.36 -5.80 -15.09
C GLY A 73 13.16 -6.54 -15.63
N THR A 74 13.38 -7.81 -15.92
CA THR A 74 12.32 -8.70 -16.40
C THR A 74 11.60 -9.32 -15.22
N VAL A 75 10.27 -9.33 -15.26
CA VAL A 75 9.44 -9.97 -14.23
C VAL A 75 9.49 -11.48 -14.42
N ILE A 76 9.82 -12.22 -13.37
CA ILE A 76 9.90 -13.69 -13.38
C ILE A 76 8.61 -14.35 -12.88
N ASP A 77 7.94 -13.71 -11.92
CA ASP A 77 6.83 -14.29 -11.19
C ASP A 77 5.87 -13.19 -10.72
N VAL A 78 4.57 -13.48 -10.77
CA VAL A 78 3.49 -12.58 -10.34
C VAL A 78 2.50 -13.44 -9.54
N PRO A 79 2.74 -13.63 -8.24
CA PRO A 79 1.92 -14.53 -7.42
C PRO A 79 0.53 -13.96 -7.07
N VAL A 80 0.30 -12.67 -7.28
CA VAL A 80 -0.96 -12.02 -6.92
C VAL A 80 -2.04 -12.17 -7.98
N GLU A 81 -3.27 -12.37 -7.51
CA GLU A 81 -4.47 -12.39 -8.34
C GLU A 81 -5.20 -11.03 -8.30
N PRO A 82 -5.89 -10.63 -9.38
CA PRO A 82 -6.66 -9.40 -9.41
C PRO A 82 -7.81 -9.43 -8.40
N VAL A 83 -8.04 -8.33 -7.69
CA VAL A 83 -9.17 -8.14 -6.75
C VAL A 83 -9.13 -9.12 -5.56
N VAL A 84 -7.98 -9.74 -5.31
CA VAL A 84 -7.73 -10.51 -4.10
C VAL A 84 -7.06 -9.62 -3.06
N GLN A 85 -7.46 -9.78 -1.80
CA GLN A 85 -6.91 -9.02 -0.69
C GLN A 85 -5.46 -9.44 -0.44
N VAL A 86 -4.57 -8.46 -0.43
CA VAL A 86 -3.12 -8.58 -0.23
C VAL A 86 -2.78 -7.79 1.02
N LYS A 87 -1.96 -8.37 1.89
CA LYS A 87 -1.50 -7.70 3.11
C LYS A 87 -0.26 -6.86 2.86
N LYS A 88 -0.06 -5.85 3.69
CA LYS A 88 1.18 -5.07 3.72
C LYS A 88 2.40 -5.99 3.84
N GLY A 89 3.39 -5.76 2.97
CA GLY A 89 4.65 -6.52 2.89
C GLY A 89 4.57 -7.81 2.07
N GLU A 90 3.39 -8.20 1.61
CA GLU A 90 3.22 -9.35 0.72
C GLU A 90 3.77 -9.04 -0.68
N VAL A 91 4.37 -10.04 -1.32
CA VAL A 91 5.05 -9.89 -2.61
C VAL A 91 4.00 -9.76 -3.70
N LEU A 92 4.04 -8.65 -4.45
CA LEU A 92 3.19 -8.39 -5.60
C LEU A 92 3.74 -9.09 -6.85
N TYR A 93 5.03 -8.90 -7.12
CA TYR A 93 5.73 -9.54 -8.22
C TYR A 93 7.24 -9.56 -7.96
N ARG A 94 7.94 -10.44 -8.68
CA ARG A 94 9.39 -10.59 -8.60
C ARG A 94 10.06 -10.22 -9.92
N ILE A 95 11.11 -9.43 -9.82
CA ILE A 95 12.04 -9.11 -10.91
C ILE A 95 13.19 -10.13 -10.85
N ASP A 96 13.79 -10.43 -12.00
CA ASP A 96 14.94 -11.33 -12.08
C ASP A 96 16.10 -10.86 -11.16
N PRO A 97 16.43 -11.62 -10.11
CA PRO A 97 17.46 -11.22 -9.15
C PRO A 97 18.87 -11.55 -9.64
N ILE A 98 19.04 -12.35 -10.70
CA ILE A 98 20.35 -12.87 -11.12
C ILE A 98 21.38 -11.75 -11.38
N PRO A 99 21.07 -10.67 -12.13
CA PRO A 99 22.03 -9.60 -12.36
C PRO A 99 22.41 -8.85 -11.08
N TYR A 100 21.45 -8.72 -10.15
CA TYR A 100 21.64 -8.02 -8.89
C TYR A 100 22.48 -8.85 -7.91
N GLN A 101 22.23 -10.16 -7.83
CA GLN A 101 23.03 -11.08 -7.04
C GLN A 101 24.48 -11.11 -7.55
N ALA A 102 24.68 -11.16 -8.87
CA ALA A 102 26.02 -11.11 -9.45
C ALA A 102 26.78 -9.81 -9.09
N SER A 103 26.07 -8.68 -9.04
CA SER A 103 26.65 -7.40 -8.59
C SER A 103 27.05 -7.43 -7.11
N VAL A 104 26.24 -8.03 -6.25
CA VAL A 104 26.56 -8.23 -4.82
C VAL A 104 27.81 -9.10 -4.70
N ASP A 105 27.84 -10.24 -5.38
CA ASP A 105 28.96 -11.19 -5.35
C ASP A 105 30.28 -10.54 -5.82
N GLN A 106 30.21 -9.67 -6.84
CA GLN A 106 31.37 -8.93 -7.36
C GLN A 106 31.92 -7.92 -6.33
N ILE A 107 31.05 -7.19 -5.63
CA ILE A 107 31.47 -6.22 -4.62
C ILE A 107 32.04 -6.97 -3.40
N GLU A 108 31.43 -8.07 -2.98
CA GLU A 108 31.96 -8.91 -1.90
C GLU A 108 33.34 -9.48 -2.24
N ALA A 109 33.56 -9.90 -3.49
CA ALA A 109 34.89 -10.32 -3.94
C ALA A 109 35.91 -9.17 -3.87
N SER A 110 35.49 -7.95 -4.22
CA SER A 110 36.33 -6.75 -4.11
C SER A 110 36.67 -6.42 -2.66
N ILE A 111 35.71 -6.58 -1.73
CA ILE A 111 35.94 -6.42 -0.29
C ILE A 111 36.98 -7.44 0.19
N ARG A 112 36.82 -8.73 -0.17
CA ARG A 112 37.80 -9.77 0.19
C ARG A 112 39.22 -9.46 -0.32
N GLN A 113 39.32 -8.85 -1.51
CA GLN A 113 40.61 -8.42 -2.06
C GLN A 113 41.23 -7.29 -1.22
N VAL A 114 40.45 -6.28 -0.82
CA VAL A 114 40.95 -5.16 0.00
C VAL A 114 41.22 -5.60 1.44
N GLU A 115 40.41 -6.49 2.01
CA GLU A 115 40.67 -7.11 3.31
C GLU A 115 42.01 -7.83 3.35
N ALA A 116 42.36 -8.56 2.28
CA ALA A 116 43.68 -9.19 2.17
C ALA A 116 44.81 -8.14 2.13
N GLN A 117 44.59 -6.99 1.47
CA GLN A 117 45.55 -5.88 1.47
C GLN A 117 45.68 -5.23 2.85
N LYS A 118 44.56 -5.00 3.55
CA LYS A 118 44.54 -4.49 4.92
C LYS A 118 45.30 -5.43 5.85
N ARG A 119 45.06 -6.74 5.79
CA ARG A 119 45.79 -7.73 6.60
C ARG A 119 47.29 -7.71 6.34
N ARG A 120 47.70 -7.53 5.08
CA ARG A 120 49.12 -7.36 4.74
C ARG A 120 49.70 -6.08 5.33
N ALA A 121 48.98 -4.96 5.26
CA ALA A 121 49.40 -3.69 5.85
C ALA A 121 49.47 -3.78 7.39
N GLU A 122 48.50 -4.43 8.04
CA GLU A 122 48.50 -4.70 9.49
C GLU A 122 49.75 -5.48 9.92
N ILE A 123 50.12 -6.55 9.20
CA ILE A 123 51.32 -7.33 9.51
C ILE A 123 52.59 -6.47 9.38
N GLU A 124 52.67 -5.62 8.36
CA GLU A 124 53.85 -4.78 8.13
C GLU A 124 53.95 -3.65 9.17
N VAL A 125 52.81 -3.05 9.55
CA VAL A 125 52.74 -2.07 10.66
C VAL A 125 53.23 -2.69 11.96
N GLU A 126 52.79 -3.90 12.30
CA GLU A 126 53.21 -4.59 13.53
C GLU A 126 54.70 -4.97 13.49
N ARG A 127 55.21 -5.38 12.32
CA ARG A 127 56.65 -5.64 12.14
C ARG A 127 57.48 -4.36 12.34
N GLU A 128 57.09 -3.26 11.72
CA GLU A 128 57.84 -2.01 11.78
C GLU A 128 57.77 -1.37 13.17
N LYS A 129 56.63 -1.46 13.86
CA LYS A 129 56.51 -1.09 15.29
C LYS A 129 57.54 -1.83 16.15
N ALA A 130 57.71 -3.14 15.94
CA ALA A 130 58.70 -3.92 16.68
C ALA A 130 60.14 -3.48 16.36
N LEU A 131 60.46 -3.13 15.11
CA LEU A 131 61.79 -2.67 14.71
C LEU A 131 62.12 -1.25 15.20
N VAL A 132 61.15 -0.34 15.20
CA VAL A 132 61.30 1.02 15.77
C VAL A 132 61.56 0.93 17.27
N SER A 133 60.87 0.04 17.99
CA SER A 133 61.12 -0.19 19.42
C SER A 133 62.53 -0.70 19.73
N GLN A 134 63.18 -1.35 18.75
CA GLN A 134 64.57 -1.84 18.82
C GLN A 134 65.57 -0.83 18.23
N SER A 135 65.15 0.41 17.92
CA SER A 135 65.97 1.46 17.28
C SER A 135 66.56 1.08 15.91
N ALA A 136 65.95 0.11 15.21
CA ALA A 136 66.45 -0.44 13.94
C ALA A 136 65.72 0.11 12.69
N ALA A 137 64.54 0.72 12.84
CA ALA A 137 63.73 1.24 11.73
C ALA A 137 63.44 2.75 11.88
N ALA A 138 63.21 3.43 10.74
CA ALA A 138 62.91 4.85 10.70
C ALA A 138 61.41 5.11 10.98
N GLN A 139 61.10 6.08 11.85
CA GLN A 139 59.73 6.50 12.16
C GLN A 139 58.88 6.78 10.90
N ARG A 140 59.53 7.29 9.84
CA ARG A 140 58.93 7.57 8.53
C ARG A 140 58.35 6.33 7.85
N ASP A 141 58.98 5.16 8.02
CA ASP A 141 58.52 3.92 7.39
C ASP A 141 57.29 3.38 8.14
N LEU A 142 57.25 3.52 9.47
CA LEU A 142 56.06 3.24 10.27
C LEU A 142 54.87 4.13 9.87
N ASP A 143 55.09 5.44 9.74
CA ASP A 143 54.04 6.39 9.33
C ASP A 143 53.49 6.07 7.92
N ARG A 144 54.36 5.58 7.02
CA ARG A 144 53.97 5.14 5.68
C ARG A 144 53.05 3.91 5.72
N TRP A 145 53.40 2.90 6.52
CA TRP A 145 52.58 1.69 6.62
C TRP A 145 51.27 1.92 7.38
N THR A 146 51.26 2.81 8.38
CA THR A 146 50.00 3.23 9.03
C THR A 146 49.10 3.95 8.04
N ALA A 147 49.64 4.87 7.22
CA ALA A 147 48.86 5.52 6.17
C ALA A 147 48.30 4.50 5.14
N GLN A 148 49.05 3.46 4.80
CA GLN A 148 48.61 2.38 3.92
C GLN A 148 47.48 1.54 4.53
N LEU A 149 47.53 1.31 5.84
CA LEU A 149 46.47 0.61 6.59
C LEU A 149 45.19 1.46 6.65
N ASP A 150 45.34 2.76 6.91
CA ASP A 150 44.22 3.70 6.92
C ASP A 150 43.57 3.80 5.54
N GLU A 151 44.36 3.84 4.47
CA GLU A 151 43.88 3.81 3.08
C GLU A 151 43.10 2.53 2.78
N ALA A 152 43.63 1.36 3.17
CA ALA A 152 42.94 0.08 2.97
C ALA A 152 41.65 0.00 3.78
N THR A 153 41.62 0.56 4.98
CA THR A 153 40.43 0.61 5.84
C THR A 153 39.36 1.51 5.22
N ALA A 154 39.73 2.72 4.77
CA ALA A 154 38.81 3.61 4.05
C ALA A 154 38.30 2.97 2.74
N GLY A 155 39.13 2.17 2.06
CA GLY A 155 38.74 1.39 0.89
C GLY A 155 37.66 0.36 1.20
N ILE A 156 37.77 -0.36 2.33
CA ILE A 156 36.74 -1.30 2.79
C ILE A 156 35.44 -0.56 3.11
N ASP A 157 35.52 0.56 3.82
CA ASP A 157 34.33 1.36 4.17
C ASP A 157 33.58 1.86 2.93
N SER A 158 34.31 2.29 1.90
CA SER A 158 33.73 2.68 0.62
C SER A 158 33.05 1.51 -0.10
N LEU A 159 33.67 0.33 -0.09
CA LEU A 159 33.10 -0.87 -0.70
C LEU A 159 31.89 -1.41 0.07
N ASN A 160 31.88 -1.29 1.40
CA ASN A 160 30.73 -1.63 2.22
C ASN A 160 29.51 -0.74 1.88
N ALA A 161 29.72 0.56 1.70
CA ALA A 161 28.64 1.45 1.25
C ALA A 161 28.10 1.06 -0.13
N GLN A 162 28.96 0.61 -1.04
CA GLN A 162 28.54 0.09 -2.35
C GLN A 162 27.79 -1.24 -2.22
N LEU A 163 28.24 -2.12 -1.31
CA LEU A 163 27.58 -3.39 -1.01
C LEU A 163 26.18 -3.18 -0.47
N ASP A 164 25.99 -2.23 0.45
CA ASP A 164 24.69 -1.89 1.02
C ASP A 164 23.73 -1.40 -0.07
N SER A 165 24.21 -0.58 -1.00
CA SER A 165 23.42 -0.14 -2.16
C SER A 165 23.02 -1.30 -3.07
N ALA A 166 23.96 -2.22 -3.36
CA ALA A 166 23.68 -3.40 -4.19
C ALA A 166 22.72 -4.38 -3.51
N LYS A 167 22.84 -4.57 -2.19
CA LYS A 167 21.90 -5.37 -1.39
C LYS A 167 20.51 -4.77 -1.35
N TRP A 168 20.40 -3.46 -1.22
CA TRP A 168 19.11 -2.77 -1.32
C TRP A 168 18.48 -2.99 -2.70
N GLN A 169 19.26 -2.84 -3.78
CA GLN A 169 18.75 -3.12 -5.13
C GLN A 169 18.30 -4.57 -5.32
N LEU A 170 18.99 -5.53 -4.70
CA LEU A 170 18.60 -6.94 -4.70
C LEU A 170 17.29 -7.16 -3.94
N ASP A 171 17.11 -6.55 -2.76
CA ASP A 171 15.86 -6.65 -1.99
C ASP A 171 14.68 -6.04 -2.77
N GLU A 172 14.92 -4.93 -3.46
CA GLU A 172 13.94 -4.25 -4.32
C GLU A 172 13.57 -5.04 -5.59
N THR A 173 14.19 -6.19 -5.83
CA THR A 173 13.71 -7.13 -6.88
C THR A 173 12.40 -7.79 -6.49
N GLU A 174 12.09 -7.89 -5.19
CA GLU A 174 10.79 -8.32 -4.69
C GLU A 174 9.92 -7.10 -4.36
N VAL A 175 9.01 -6.76 -5.27
CA VAL A 175 8.13 -5.60 -5.07
C VAL A 175 6.98 -5.99 -4.14
N ARG A 176 6.87 -5.32 -3.00
CA ARG A 176 5.90 -5.63 -1.93
C ARG A 176 4.76 -4.62 -1.86
N ALA A 177 3.63 -5.05 -1.30
CA ALA A 177 2.48 -4.19 -1.05
C ALA A 177 2.79 -3.15 0.07
N PRO A 178 2.56 -1.85 -0.15
CA PRO A 178 2.85 -0.82 0.85
C PRO A 178 1.83 -0.78 2.00
N HIS A 179 0.58 -1.20 1.72
CA HIS A 179 -0.57 -1.19 2.64
C HIS A 179 -1.42 -2.44 2.42
N ASP A 180 -2.40 -2.67 3.30
CA ASP A 180 -3.44 -3.65 3.09
C ASP A 180 -4.41 -3.16 2.00
N GLY A 181 -4.74 -4.03 1.05
CA GLY A 181 -5.56 -3.64 -0.09
C GLY A 181 -5.63 -4.71 -1.15
N TYR A 182 -5.88 -4.31 -2.39
CA TYR A 182 -5.97 -5.24 -3.51
C TYR A 182 -5.49 -4.62 -4.80
N VAL A 183 -5.09 -5.48 -5.74
CA VAL A 183 -4.59 -5.08 -7.04
C VAL A 183 -5.75 -5.01 -8.02
N VAL A 184 -5.81 -3.93 -8.80
CA VAL A 184 -6.76 -3.78 -9.91
C VAL A 184 -6.00 -3.71 -11.23
N ASN A 185 -6.65 -4.19 -12.30
CA ASN A 185 -6.10 -4.14 -13.66
C ASN A 185 -4.67 -4.73 -13.76
N LEU A 186 -4.49 -5.98 -13.32
CA LEU A 186 -3.22 -6.69 -13.42
C LEU A 186 -2.90 -7.01 -14.89
N GLN A 187 -2.14 -6.12 -15.53
CA GLN A 187 -1.64 -6.31 -16.90
C GLN A 187 -0.27 -6.98 -16.93
N LEU A 188 0.43 -6.98 -15.79
CA LEU A 188 1.75 -7.54 -15.64
C LEU A 188 1.72 -9.06 -15.78
N ARG A 189 2.64 -9.62 -16.57
CA ARG A 189 2.83 -11.06 -16.72
C ARG A 189 4.32 -11.41 -16.61
N PRO A 190 4.66 -12.65 -16.25
CA PRO A 190 6.02 -13.15 -16.37
C PRO A 190 6.58 -12.93 -17.78
N GLY A 191 7.80 -12.45 -17.88
CA GLY A 191 8.47 -12.04 -19.11
C GLY A 191 8.30 -10.56 -19.49
N THR A 192 7.40 -9.82 -18.84
CA THR A 192 7.29 -8.36 -19.06
C THR A 192 8.49 -7.64 -18.48
N TYR A 193 9.02 -6.65 -19.20
CA TYR A 193 10.09 -5.78 -18.72
C TYR A 193 9.51 -4.57 -18.00
N VAL A 194 9.98 -4.30 -16.78
CA VAL A 194 9.59 -3.16 -15.97
C VAL A 194 10.75 -2.18 -15.79
N SER A 195 10.41 -0.90 -15.65
CA SER A 195 11.38 0.18 -15.48
C SER A 195 10.95 1.10 -14.34
N ASN A 196 11.91 1.84 -13.78
CA ASN A 196 11.70 2.76 -12.67
C ASN A 196 11.10 4.12 -13.09
N ILE A 197 10.32 4.14 -14.18
CA ILE A 197 9.71 5.36 -14.72
C ILE A 197 8.25 5.44 -14.24
N PRO A 198 7.82 6.51 -13.54
CA PRO A 198 6.46 6.64 -13.02
C PRO A 198 5.35 6.55 -14.06
N ALA A 199 5.62 6.96 -15.30
CA ALA A 199 4.66 6.87 -16.41
C ALA A 199 4.35 5.42 -16.84
N ALA A 200 5.19 4.46 -16.44
CA ALA A 200 5.06 3.04 -16.77
C ALA A 200 4.88 2.20 -15.48
N ALA A 201 3.91 2.57 -14.65
CA ALA A 201 3.55 1.80 -13.47
C ALA A 201 3.23 0.35 -13.84
N ALA A 202 3.80 -0.60 -13.10
CA ALA A 202 3.65 -2.02 -13.38
C ALA A 202 2.23 -2.51 -13.07
N MET A 203 1.57 -1.89 -12.09
CA MET A 203 0.24 -2.25 -11.61
C MET A 203 -0.37 -1.12 -10.77
N THR A 204 -1.70 -1.17 -10.63
CA THR A 204 -2.47 -0.24 -9.79
C THR A 204 -2.94 -0.96 -8.53
N PHE A 205 -2.61 -0.40 -7.36
CA PHE A 205 -2.97 -0.91 -6.06
C PHE A 205 -4.01 0.00 -5.41
N VAL A 206 -5.07 -0.57 -4.82
CA VAL A 206 -6.10 0.19 -4.10
C VAL A 206 -5.97 -0.15 -2.61
N SER A 207 -5.73 0.87 -1.79
CA SER A 207 -5.62 0.73 -0.34
C SER A 207 -6.99 0.69 0.33
N GLU A 208 -7.13 -0.16 1.35
CA GLU A 208 -8.36 -0.28 2.16
C GLU A 208 -8.36 0.58 3.43
N GLU A 209 -7.23 1.16 3.84
CA GLU A 209 -7.09 1.87 5.13
C GLU A 209 -8.06 3.05 5.28
N ASP A 210 -8.32 3.81 4.21
CA ASP A 210 -9.15 5.03 4.26
C ASP A 210 -10.33 4.98 3.28
N ARG A 211 -11.19 3.96 3.42
CA ARG A 211 -12.41 3.86 2.61
C ARG A 211 -13.46 4.88 3.06
N GLN A 212 -13.58 5.98 2.32
CA GLN A 212 -14.61 6.99 2.56
C GLN A 212 -15.84 6.73 1.68
N LEU A 213 -17.01 6.71 2.31
CA LEU A 213 -18.30 6.65 1.63
C LEU A 213 -18.91 8.04 1.61
N LEU A 214 -19.00 8.64 0.43
CA LEU A 214 -19.65 9.92 0.24
C LEU A 214 -21.00 9.69 -0.41
N ALA A 215 -22.05 10.06 0.32
CA ALA A 215 -23.42 9.97 -0.12
C ALA A 215 -24.02 11.37 -0.10
N SER A 216 -24.62 11.79 -1.21
CA SER A 216 -25.30 13.08 -1.30
C SER A 216 -26.76 12.89 -0.92
N PHE A 217 -27.20 13.49 0.18
CA PHE A 217 -28.59 13.40 0.67
C PHE A 217 -29.35 14.70 0.44
#